data_AF-A0A8R2HPT6-F1
#
_entry.id   AF-A0A8R2HPT6-F1
#
_cell.length_a   1.000
_cell.length_b   1.000
_cell.length_c   1.000
_cell.angle_alpha   90.00
_cell.angle_beta   90.00
_cell.angle_gamma   90.00
#
_symmetry.space_group_name_H-M   'P 1'
#
loop_
_entity.id
_entity.type
_entity.pdbx_description
1 polymer ?
#
loop_
_entity_poly.entity_id
_entity_poly.type
_entity_poly.pdbx_seq_one_letter_code
_entity_poly.pdbx_strand_id
1 'polypeptide(L)'
;MTKFALVILGSALLLCFIRSEVVKRSTLTCEANEMSVECSFCGPKTCEDLGTAVPCSGATGVCRPACVCVDAYVRDTNETCILKTECPSCGGDFNATTGCGNHCGNSCSDYKEVNKTCLTGCKYNSCSCRDGYVYHDKLQFCVLPVDC
;
A
#
# COMPACT_ATOMS: atom_id res chain seq x y z
N MET A 1 0.51 -60.13 34.03
CA MET A 1 0.95 -58.71 34.09
C MET A 1 1.59 -58.22 32.79
N THR A 2 2.18 -59.08 31.97
CA THR A 2 2.85 -58.75 30.69
C THR A 2 1.93 -58.35 29.52
N LYS A 3 0.68 -58.84 29.48
CA LYS A 3 -0.27 -58.50 28.40
C LYS A 3 -0.88 -57.09 28.52
N PHE A 4 -1.05 -56.57 29.73
CA PHE A 4 -1.57 -55.22 29.97
C PHE A 4 -0.54 -54.13 29.65
N ALA A 5 0.76 -54.40 29.87
CA ALA A 5 1.85 -53.47 29.54
C ALA A 5 1.96 -53.23 28.02
N LEU A 6 1.74 -54.25 27.20
CA LEU A 6 1.80 -54.14 25.74
C LEU A 6 0.65 -53.29 25.15
N VAL A 7 -0.54 -53.35 25.77
CA VAL A 7 -1.71 -52.55 25.35
C VAL A 7 -1.51 -51.07 25.70
N ILE A 8 -0.91 -50.76 26.86
CA ILE A 8 -0.65 -49.38 27.28
C ILE A 8 0.51 -48.74 26.49
N LEU A 9 1.55 -49.51 26.11
CA LEU A 9 2.58 -49.00 25.19
C LEU A 9 2.00 -48.74 23.78
N GLY A 10 1.12 -49.61 23.28
CA GLY A 10 0.49 -49.45 21.96
C GLY A 10 -0.43 -48.23 21.87
N SER A 11 -1.19 -47.93 22.93
CA SER A 11 -2.10 -46.77 22.96
C SER A 11 -1.36 -45.44 23.19
N ALA A 12 -0.27 -45.44 23.97
CA ALA A 12 0.59 -44.27 24.13
C ALA A 12 1.32 -43.90 22.83
N LEU A 13 1.79 -44.89 22.06
CA LEU A 13 2.39 -44.68 20.74
C LEU A 13 1.37 -44.09 19.75
N LEU A 14 0.12 -44.56 19.74
CA LEU A 14 -0.93 -44.01 18.86
C LEU A 14 -1.28 -42.54 19.19
N LEU A 15 -1.27 -42.15 20.46
CA LEU A 15 -1.54 -40.77 20.89
C LEU A 15 -0.38 -39.80 20.57
N CYS A 16 0.85 -40.31 20.45
CA CYS A 16 2.00 -39.50 20.01
C CYS A 16 1.95 -39.17 18.51
N PHE A 17 1.36 -40.01 17.66
CA PHE A 17 1.24 -39.75 16.21
C PHE A 17 0.18 -38.69 15.85
N ILE A 18 -0.76 -38.36 16.74
CA ILE A 18 -1.79 -37.33 16.47
C ILE A 18 -1.30 -35.90 16.81
N ARG A 19 -0.06 -35.74 17.31
CA ARG A 19 0.48 -34.44 17.74
C ARG A 19 1.41 -33.73 16.76
N SER A 20 1.47 -34.12 15.49
CA SER A 20 2.34 -33.45 14.52
C SER A 20 1.71 -33.28 13.14
N GLU A 21 0.50 -32.76 13.09
CA GLU A 21 0.19 -31.86 11.98
C GLU A 21 0.82 -30.50 12.30
N VAL A 22 2.13 -30.41 12.09
CA VAL A 22 2.72 -29.10 11.81
C VAL A 22 1.99 -28.63 10.56
N VAL A 23 1.03 -27.73 10.73
CA VAL A 23 0.33 -27.05 9.62
C VAL A 23 1.43 -26.63 8.66
N LYS A 24 1.49 -27.28 7.51
CA LYS A 24 2.50 -27.02 6.48
C LYS A 24 2.26 -25.57 6.07
N ARG A 25 3.01 -24.63 6.68
CA ARG A 25 2.93 -23.21 6.35
C ARG A 25 3.33 -23.13 4.90
N SER A 26 2.33 -23.01 4.02
CA SER A 26 2.56 -22.75 2.61
C SER A 26 3.43 -21.51 2.55
N THR A 27 4.66 -21.66 2.09
CA THR A 27 5.55 -20.52 1.87
C THR A 27 4.92 -19.73 0.74
N LEU A 28 4.21 -18.66 1.09
CA LEU A 28 3.65 -17.74 0.13
C LEU A 28 4.82 -17.04 -0.56
N THR A 29 5.16 -17.49 -1.75
CA THR A 29 6.15 -16.83 -2.61
C THR A 29 5.45 -15.68 -3.31
N CYS A 30 6.04 -14.49 -3.22
CA CYS A 30 5.54 -13.29 -3.88
C CYS A 30 6.36 -12.97 -5.13
N GLU A 31 5.77 -12.23 -6.05
CA GLU A 31 6.40 -11.83 -7.29
C GLU A 31 7.38 -10.65 -7.06
N ALA A 32 8.00 -10.16 -8.13
CA ALA A 32 8.88 -9.00 -8.07
C ALA A 32 8.16 -7.77 -7.50
N ASN A 33 8.86 -7.00 -6.66
CA ASN A 33 8.35 -5.80 -5.96
C ASN A 33 7.18 -6.08 -5.00
N GLU A 34 7.05 -7.31 -4.52
CA GLU A 34 6.07 -7.70 -3.52
C GLU A 34 6.74 -8.23 -2.24
N MET A 35 6.03 -8.12 -1.12
CA MET A 35 6.38 -8.77 0.14
C MET A 35 5.20 -9.53 0.71
N SER A 36 5.49 -10.63 1.39
CA SER A 36 4.47 -11.37 2.15
C SER A 36 4.14 -10.62 3.43
N VAL A 37 2.87 -10.30 3.64
CA VAL A 37 2.34 -9.79 4.90
C VAL A 37 1.40 -10.82 5.52
N GLU A 38 1.46 -10.96 6.84
CA GLU A 38 0.63 -11.94 7.54
C GLU A 38 -0.82 -11.45 7.70
N CYS A 39 -1.00 -10.21 8.18
CA CYS A 39 -2.33 -9.71 8.54
C CYS A 39 -2.64 -8.30 8.06
N SER A 40 -1.70 -7.35 8.17
CA SER A 40 -2.00 -5.94 7.95
C SER A 40 -0.96 -5.25 7.09
N PHE A 41 -1.46 -4.42 6.17
CA PHE A 41 -0.68 -3.51 5.36
C PHE A 41 -1.47 -2.20 5.18
N CYS A 42 -0.78 -1.07 5.16
CA CYS A 42 -1.34 0.25 5.14
C CYS A 42 -0.84 1.03 3.92
N GLY A 43 -1.67 1.93 3.41
CA GLY A 43 -1.33 2.78 2.28
C GLY A 43 -2.04 2.39 0.99
N PRO A 44 -1.78 3.14 -0.10
CA PRO A 44 -2.38 2.88 -1.39
C PRO A 44 -1.95 1.51 -1.92
N LYS A 45 -2.91 0.75 -2.43
CA LYS A 45 -2.68 -0.59 -2.97
C LYS A 45 -2.67 -0.57 -4.48
N THR A 46 -3.50 0.29 -5.08
CA THR A 46 -3.57 0.48 -6.54
C THR A 46 -3.25 1.93 -6.93
N CYS A 47 -3.11 2.19 -8.22
CA CYS A 47 -2.95 3.57 -8.71
C CYS A 47 -4.14 4.47 -8.35
N GLU A 48 -5.36 3.92 -8.34
CA GLU A 48 -6.60 4.65 -8.02
C GLU A 48 -6.67 5.07 -6.55
N ASP A 49 -5.94 4.38 -5.68
CA ASP A 49 -5.86 4.71 -4.26
C ASP A 49 -4.97 5.94 -3.98
N LEU A 50 -4.12 6.35 -4.93
CA LEU A 50 -3.23 7.50 -4.77
C LEU A 50 -4.02 8.79 -4.58
N GLY A 51 -3.53 9.68 -3.70
CA GLY A 51 -4.20 10.95 -3.41
C GLY A 51 -5.36 10.86 -2.42
N THR A 52 -5.71 9.65 -1.96
CA THR A 52 -6.85 9.43 -1.06
C THR A 52 -6.42 8.83 0.29
N ALA A 53 -7.24 8.98 1.32
CA ALA A 53 -6.98 8.33 2.59
C ALA A 53 -7.38 6.86 2.51
N VAL A 54 -6.39 5.95 2.57
CA VAL A 54 -6.62 4.51 2.44
C VAL A 54 -6.52 3.85 3.81
N PRO A 55 -7.56 3.15 4.29
CA PRO A 55 -7.51 2.45 5.56
C PRO A 55 -6.57 1.24 5.47
N CYS A 56 -5.91 0.93 6.59
CA CYS A 56 -5.12 -0.29 6.71
C CYS A 56 -5.99 -1.53 6.55
N SER A 57 -5.49 -2.52 5.81
CA SER A 57 -6.14 -3.82 5.69
C SER A 57 -5.91 -4.65 6.94
N GLY A 58 -6.87 -5.51 7.30
CA GLY A 58 -6.72 -6.47 8.39
C GLY A 58 -6.86 -5.91 9.81
N ALA A 59 -7.13 -4.61 9.98
CA ALA A 59 -7.34 -4.02 11.30
C ALA A 59 -8.65 -4.47 12.00
N THR A 60 -9.67 -4.88 11.22
CA THR A 60 -11.01 -5.21 11.72
C THR A 60 -11.56 -6.55 11.18
N GLY A 61 -10.75 -7.30 10.42
CA GLY A 61 -11.20 -8.48 9.68
C GLY A 61 -10.36 -9.73 9.94
N VAL A 62 -10.78 -10.84 9.33
CA VAL A 62 -10.04 -12.12 9.38
C VAL A 62 -8.69 -11.94 8.69
N CYS A 63 -7.61 -12.10 9.47
CA CYS A 63 -6.24 -12.07 8.98
C CYS A 63 -6.00 -13.23 7.99
N ARG A 64 -5.45 -12.89 6.81
CA ARG A 64 -5.01 -13.86 5.80
C ARG A 64 -3.67 -13.41 5.22
N PRO A 65 -2.65 -14.29 5.20
CA PRO A 65 -1.40 -13.99 4.54
C PRO A 65 -1.62 -13.63 3.07
N ALA A 66 -0.95 -12.59 2.60
CA ALA A 66 -1.06 -12.09 1.23
C ALA A 66 0.25 -11.48 0.74
N CYS A 67 0.41 -11.40 -0.58
CA CYS A 67 1.47 -10.61 -1.20
C CYS A 67 0.96 -9.20 -1.47
N VAL A 68 1.69 -8.21 -1.02
CA VAL A 68 1.39 -6.79 -1.23
C VAL A 68 2.60 -6.11 -1.86
N CYS A 69 2.36 -5.08 -2.67
CA CYS A 69 3.46 -4.28 -3.21
C CYS A 69 4.29 -3.69 -2.06
N VAL A 70 5.60 -3.68 -2.25
CA VAL A 70 6.52 -3.03 -1.30
C VAL A 70 6.32 -1.51 -1.31
N ASP A 71 6.89 -0.82 -0.33
CA ASP A 71 6.80 0.63 -0.24
C ASP A 71 7.27 1.31 -1.54
N ALA A 72 6.59 2.40 -1.90
CA ALA A 72 6.72 3.13 -3.17
C ALA A 72 6.18 2.42 -4.43
N TYR A 73 5.63 1.21 -4.31
CA TYR A 73 4.95 0.50 -5.38
C TYR A 73 3.44 0.37 -5.14
N VAL A 74 2.68 0.21 -6.20
CA VAL A 74 1.22 -0.07 -6.21
C VAL A 74 0.88 -0.99 -7.37
N ARG A 75 -0.21 -1.75 -7.26
CA ARG A 75 -0.70 -2.62 -8.34
C ARG A 75 -1.30 -1.78 -9.45
N ASP A 76 -0.88 -2.07 -10.67
CA ASP A 76 -1.50 -1.56 -11.89
C ASP A 76 -2.67 -2.46 -12.33
N THR A 77 -3.30 -2.12 -13.46
CA THR A 77 -4.40 -2.89 -14.05
C THR A 77 -3.98 -4.27 -14.59
N ASN A 78 -2.68 -4.52 -14.72
CA ASN A 78 -2.13 -5.81 -15.13
C ASN A 78 -1.73 -6.66 -13.91
N GLU A 79 -2.20 -6.31 -12.72
CA GLU A 79 -1.90 -6.96 -11.44
C GLU A 79 -0.42 -6.95 -11.06
N THR A 80 0.39 -6.07 -11.66
CA THR A 80 1.83 -5.96 -11.43
C THR A 80 2.14 -4.76 -10.53
N CYS A 81 3.07 -4.92 -9.59
CA CYS A 81 3.55 -3.82 -8.76
C CYS A 81 4.49 -2.90 -9.55
N ILE A 82 4.00 -1.69 -9.85
CA ILE A 82 4.73 -0.61 -10.53
C ILE A 82 5.04 0.53 -9.56
N LEU A 83 5.97 1.42 -9.91
CA LEU A 83 6.25 2.59 -9.06
C LEU A 83 5.03 3.51 -9.02
N LYS A 84 4.74 4.10 -7.86
CA LYS A 84 3.66 5.10 -7.71
C LYS A 84 3.79 6.27 -8.69
N THR A 85 5.01 6.62 -9.08
CA THR A 85 5.31 7.68 -10.06
C THR A 85 4.97 7.29 -11.50
N GLU A 86 4.83 6.00 -11.80
CA GLU A 86 4.45 5.46 -13.11
C GLU A 86 2.93 5.41 -13.29
N CYS A 87 2.16 5.63 -12.23
CA CYS A 87 0.70 5.73 -12.34
C CYS A 87 0.29 6.90 -13.25
N PRO A 88 -0.76 6.72 -14.08
CA PRO A 88 -1.18 7.72 -15.05
C PRO A 88 -1.72 9.00 -14.40
N SER A 89 -2.32 8.87 -13.22
CA SER A 89 -2.91 9.96 -12.45
C SER A 89 -2.68 9.76 -10.95
N CYS A 90 -2.97 10.82 -10.18
CA CYS A 90 -3.01 10.77 -8.72
C CYS A 90 -4.30 11.46 -8.25
N GLY A 91 -5.11 10.82 -7.41
CA GLY A 91 -6.38 11.38 -6.95
C GLY A 91 -7.40 11.62 -8.08
N GLY A 92 -7.26 10.92 -9.21
CA GLY A 92 -8.06 11.15 -10.42
C GLY A 92 -7.55 12.27 -11.33
N ASP A 93 -6.45 12.93 -10.97
CA ASP A 93 -5.86 14.02 -11.75
C ASP A 93 -4.68 13.53 -12.60
N PHE A 94 -4.84 13.59 -13.92
CA PHE A 94 -3.81 13.18 -14.90
C PHE A 94 -2.62 14.16 -14.96
N ASN A 95 -2.84 15.41 -14.56
CA ASN A 95 -1.80 16.43 -14.47
C ASN A 95 -1.06 16.37 -13.12
N ALA A 96 -1.39 15.40 -12.27
CA ALA A 96 -0.73 15.17 -10.99
C ALA A 96 0.01 13.83 -10.95
N THR A 97 0.98 13.74 -10.07
CA THR A 97 1.71 12.53 -9.70
C THR A 97 1.77 12.41 -8.17
N THR A 98 2.24 11.28 -7.64
CA THR A 98 2.45 11.14 -6.19
C THR A 98 3.45 12.18 -5.68
N GLY A 99 3.19 12.77 -4.51
CA GLY A 99 4.06 13.81 -3.97
C GLY A 99 3.63 14.33 -2.60
N CYS A 100 4.10 15.54 -2.28
CA CYS A 100 4.00 16.12 -0.94
C CYS A 100 2.61 16.77 -0.66
N GLY A 101 1.95 17.28 -1.70
CA GLY A 101 0.59 17.84 -1.62
C GLY A 101 0.43 19.12 -0.82
N ASN A 102 1.52 19.85 -0.57
CA ASN A 102 1.46 21.15 0.10
C ASN A 102 1.17 22.31 -0.88
N HIS A 103 1.46 22.14 -2.17
CA HIS A 103 1.23 23.08 -3.28
C HIS A 103 1.72 24.52 -3.08
N CYS A 104 2.47 24.79 -2.01
CA CYS A 104 2.96 26.12 -1.67
C CYS A 104 3.98 26.60 -2.70
N GLY A 105 3.78 27.82 -3.20
CA GLY A 105 4.57 28.38 -4.31
C GLY A 105 4.30 27.70 -5.65
N ASN A 106 3.29 26.84 -5.74
CA ASN A 106 2.90 26.11 -6.95
C ASN A 106 1.37 25.93 -7.06
N SER A 107 0.59 26.86 -6.50
CA SER A 107 -0.85 26.94 -6.70
C SER A 107 -1.22 28.18 -7.52
N CYS A 108 -2.42 28.22 -8.11
CA CYS A 108 -2.91 29.39 -8.85
C CYS A 108 -2.84 30.69 -8.03
N SER A 109 -2.92 30.60 -6.70
CA SER A 109 -2.86 31.75 -5.81
C SER A 109 -1.43 32.27 -5.59
N ASP A 110 -0.39 31.44 -5.73
CA ASP A 110 0.97 31.83 -5.32
C ASP A 110 2.13 31.40 -6.24
N TYR A 111 1.87 30.73 -7.38
CA TYR A 111 2.93 30.23 -8.28
C TYR A 111 3.83 31.30 -8.91
N LYS A 112 3.41 32.57 -8.90
CA LYS A 112 4.18 33.74 -9.37
C LYS A 112 4.89 34.49 -8.24
N GLU A 113 4.69 34.10 -6.98
CA GLU A 113 5.32 34.76 -5.83
C GLU A 113 6.78 34.35 -5.70
N VAL A 114 7.69 35.32 -5.79
CA VAL A 114 9.14 35.07 -5.82
C VAL A 114 9.75 34.85 -4.43
N ASN A 115 9.05 35.26 -3.36
CA ASN A 115 9.53 35.22 -1.97
C ASN A 115 8.58 34.42 -1.05
N LYS A 116 8.00 33.33 -1.57
CA LYS A 116 7.09 32.50 -0.79
C LYS A 116 7.86 31.71 0.27
N THR A 117 7.47 31.86 1.53
CA THR A 117 7.97 30.99 2.61
C THR A 117 7.03 29.80 2.74
N CYS A 118 7.53 28.61 2.43
CA CYS A 118 6.77 27.37 2.51
C CYS A 118 7.22 26.54 3.71
N LEU A 119 6.26 26.03 4.47
CA LEU A 119 6.55 25.08 5.53
C LEU A 119 6.95 23.74 4.92
N THR A 120 8.02 23.14 5.45
CA THR A 120 8.45 21.79 5.12
C THR A 120 7.52 20.79 5.81
N GLY A 121 6.50 20.35 5.09
CA GLY A 121 5.58 19.31 5.54
C GLY A 121 4.94 18.61 4.35
N CYS A 122 4.89 17.29 4.39
CA CYS A 122 4.22 16.48 3.39
C CYS A 122 3.03 15.76 3.99
N LYS A 123 1.93 15.78 3.25
CA LYS A 123 0.74 15.02 3.60
C LYS A 123 0.90 13.60 3.04
N TYR A 124 0.64 12.61 3.88
CA TYR A 124 0.73 11.20 3.49
C TYR A 124 -0.20 10.91 2.31
N ASN A 125 0.26 10.04 1.39
CA ASN A 125 -0.45 9.64 0.17
C ASN A 125 -1.07 10.81 -0.61
N SER A 126 -0.33 11.91 -0.74
CA SER A 126 -0.80 13.09 -1.44
C SER A 126 -0.25 13.18 -2.86
N CYS A 127 -0.81 14.11 -3.63
CA CYS A 127 -0.43 14.35 -5.01
C CYS A 127 0.36 15.64 -5.15
N SER A 128 1.11 15.79 -6.23
CA SER A 128 1.75 17.05 -6.61
C SER A 128 1.57 17.24 -8.10
N CYS A 129 1.40 18.48 -8.53
CA CYS A 129 1.27 18.77 -9.95
C CYS A 129 2.55 18.39 -10.68
N ARG A 130 2.40 17.81 -11.88
CA ARG A 130 3.51 17.53 -12.79
C ARG A 130 4.14 18.85 -13.23
N ASP A 131 5.37 18.77 -13.73
CA ASP A 131 6.09 19.92 -14.25
C ASP A 131 5.26 20.66 -15.31
N GLY A 132 5.17 21.98 -15.16
CA GLY A 132 4.37 22.85 -16.03
C GLY A 132 2.90 23.04 -15.61
N TYR A 133 2.44 22.34 -14.57
CA TYR A 133 1.09 22.50 -14.01
C TYR A 133 1.14 23.11 -12.62
N VAL A 134 0.09 23.86 -12.28
CA VAL A 134 -0.11 24.51 -10.98
C VAL A 134 -1.42 24.06 -10.35
N TYR A 135 -1.48 24.01 -9.03
CA TYR A 135 -2.66 23.53 -8.32
C TYR A 135 -3.78 24.58 -8.28
N HIS A 136 -4.98 24.23 -8.73
CA HIS A 136 -6.13 25.12 -8.67
C HIS A 136 -6.94 24.91 -7.38
N ASP A 137 -6.84 25.83 -6.43
CA ASP A 137 -7.39 25.71 -5.06
C ASP A 137 -8.88 25.36 -5.01
N LYS A 138 -9.71 25.90 -5.93
CA LYS A 138 -11.16 25.60 -5.95
C LYS A 138 -11.54 24.29 -6.65
N LEU A 139 -10.91 24.00 -7.79
CA LEU A 139 -11.17 22.78 -8.56
C LEU A 139 -10.58 21.55 -7.87
N GLN A 140 -9.53 21.75 -7.06
CA GLN A 140 -8.73 20.68 -6.44
C GLN A 140 -8.03 19.80 -7.50
N PHE A 141 -7.69 20.38 -8.66
CA PHE A 141 -6.97 19.76 -9.77
C PHE A 141 -5.80 20.64 -10.23
N CYS A 142 -4.82 20.02 -10.84
CA CYS A 142 -3.68 20.63 -11.49
C CYS A 142 -4.07 21.08 -12.90
N VAL A 143 -3.83 22.36 -13.18
CA VAL A 143 -4.20 23.03 -14.43
C VAL A 143 -2.98 23.73 -15.02
N LEU A 144 -3.06 24.14 -16.29
CA LEU A 144 -2.01 24.99 -16.84
C LEU A 144 -2.11 26.37 -16.18
N PRO A 145 -0.99 27.10 -16.03
CA PRO A 145 -0.99 28.46 -15.45
C PRO A 145 -1.93 29.47 -16.10
N VAL A 146 -2.32 29.25 -17.36
CA VAL A 146 -3.26 30.07 -18.13
C VAL A 146 -4.74 29.78 -17.78
N ASP A 147 -5.00 28.64 -17.15
CA ASP A 147 -6.32 28.20 -16.71
C ASP A 147 -6.55 28.51 -15.21
N CYS A 148 -5.63 29.27 -14.60
CA CYS A 148 -5.91 30.10 -13.44
C CYS A 148 -6.63 31.38 -13.91
#